data_AF-A0A7V2WUI6-F1
#
_entry.id   AF-A0A7V2WUI6-F1
#
_cell.length_a   1.000
_cell.length_b   1.000
_cell.length_c   1.000
_cell.angle_alpha   90.00
_cell.angle_beta   90.00
_cell.angle_gamma   90.00
#
_symmetry.space_group_name_H-M   'P 1'
#
loop_
_entity.id
_entity.type
_entity.pdbx_description
1 polymer ?
#
loop_
_entity_poly.entity_id
_entity_poly.type
_entity_poly.pdbx_seq_one_letter_code
_entity_poly.pdbx_strand_id
1 'polypeptide(L)' 'LNVLMQFNLLNEQDGIKVHHEAPKETIAAAKRLFSKGLITQDDGGYLTDLGRKAAEHTQDLKTILK' A
#
# COMPACT_ATOMS: atom_id res chain seq x y z
N LEU A 1 2.30 0.61 7.03
CA LEU A 1 1.03 -0.12 6.95
C LEU A 1 -0.11 0.76 6.45
N ASN A 2 -0.19 2.04 6.87
CA ASN A 2 -1.23 2.96 6.38
C ASN A 2 -1.40 2.99 4.86
N VAL A 3 -0.31 2.98 4.09
CA VAL A 3 -0.40 2.99 2.61
C VAL A 3 -1.03 1.72 2.04
N LEU A 4 -0.73 0.52 2.58
CA LEU A 4 -1.35 -0.75 2.14
C LEU A 4 -2.87 -0.76 2.38
N MET A 5 -3.33 -0.15 3.47
CA MET A 5 -4.75 -0.07 3.80
C MET A 5 -5.55 0.87 2.90
N GLN A 6 -4.90 1.69 2.08
CA GLN A 6 -5.58 2.63 1.18
C GLN A 6 -5.90 2.01 -0.18
N PHE A 7 -5.28 0.87 -0.53
CA PHE A 7 -5.52 0.23 -1.82
C PHE A 7 -6.91 -0.38 -1.89
N ASN A 8 -7.58 -0.14 -3.02
CA ASN A 8 -8.84 -0.79 -3.34
C ASN A 8 -8.56 -2.22 -3.84
N LEU A 9 -8.93 -3.23 -3.05
CA LEU A 9 -8.74 -4.62 -3.42
C LEU A 9 -9.75 -5.11 -4.46
N LEU A 10 -10.88 -4.39 -4.64
CA LEU A 10 -11.95 -4.76 -5.57
C LEU A 10 -11.61 -4.42 -7.03
N ASN A 11 -10.66 -3.50 -7.24
CA ASN A 11 -10.25 -3.08 -8.57
C ASN A 11 -8.73 -3.05 -8.67
N GLU A 12 -8.16 -3.99 -9.43
CA GLU A 12 -6.70 -4.12 -9.59
C GLU A 12 -6.08 -2.96 -10.40
N GLN A 13 -6.91 -2.22 -11.13
CA GLN A 13 -6.47 -1.05 -11.90
C GLN A 13 -6.41 0.23 -11.06
N ASP A 14 -6.79 0.18 -9.79
CA ASP A 14 -6.69 1.32 -8.88
C ASP A 14 -5.31 1.36 -8.22
N GLY A 15 -4.41 2.13 -8.84
CA GLY A 15 -3.12 2.49 -8.26
C GLY A 15 -3.23 3.68 -7.30
N ILE A 16 -2.22 3.85 -6.44
CA ILE A 16 -2.08 4.99 -5.52
C ILE A 16 -0.80 5.73 -5.85
N LYS A 17 -0.82 7.07 -5.82
CA LYS A 17 0.38 7.89 -5.88
C LYS A 17 0.49 8.75 -4.63
N VAL A 18 1.61 8.64 -3.93
CA VAL A 18 1.94 9.45 -2.77
C VAL A 18 2.62 10.73 -3.25
N HIS A 19 1.96 11.86 -3.03
CA HIS A 19 2.54 13.16 -3.36
C HIS A 19 3.74 13.48 -2.47
N HIS A 20 4.69 14.26 -2.99
CA HIS A 20 5.88 14.70 -2.24
C HIS A 20 5.54 15.59 -1.02
N GLU A 21 4.33 16.14 -0.98
CA GLU A 21 3.80 16.93 0.14
C GLU A 21 3.14 16.09 1.23
N ALA A 22 3.00 14.78 1.01
CA ALA A 22 2.48 13.88 2.02
C ALA A 22 3.39 13.88 3.26
N PRO A 23 2.86 13.54 4.44
CA PRO A 23 3.68 13.39 5.64
C PRO A 23 4.89 12.49 5.37
N LYS A 24 6.06 12.88 5.90
CA LYS A 24 7.33 12.18 5.67
C LYS A 24 7.24 10.67 5.97
N GLU A 25 6.44 10.32 6.97
CA GLU A 25 6.17 8.92 7.35
C GLU A 25 5.45 8.12 6.25
N THR A 26 4.51 8.75 5.54
CA THR A 26 3.78 8.16 4.41
C THR A 26 4.71 7.91 3.23
N ILE A 27 5.54 8.90 2.88
CA ILE A 27 6.56 8.77 1.82
C ILE A 27 7.54 7.65 2.19
N ALA A 28 8.04 7.65 3.42
CA ALA A 28 8.94 6.60 3.90
C ALA A 28 8.27 5.23 3.91
N ALA A 29 6.97 5.15 4.21
CA ALA A 29 6.22 3.90 4.17
C ALA A 29 6.09 3.37 2.73
N ALA A 30 5.75 4.21 1.76
CA ALA A 30 5.71 3.82 0.34
C ALA A 30 7.06 3.27 -0.13
N LYS A 31 8.16 3.99 0.16
CA LYS A 31 9.51 3.52 -0.15
C LYS A 31 9.84 2.17 0.47
N ARG A 32 9.46 1.94 1.74
CA ARG A 32 9.63 0.63 2.40
C ARG A 32 8.82 -0.46 1.72
N LEU A 33 7.58 -0.18 1.29
CA LEU A 33 6.74 -1.16 0.57
C LEU A 33 7.36 -1.52 -0.78
N PHE A 34 7.84 -0.52 -1.53
CA PHE A 34 8.51 -0.72 -2.80
C PHE A 34 9.80 -1.53 -2.65
N SER A 35 10.64 -1.19 -1.66
CA SER A 35 11.87 -1.95 -1.38
C SER A 35 11.62 -3.43 -1.04
N LYS A 36 10.39 -3.75 -0.59
CA LYS A 36 9.94 -5.12 -0.30
C LYS A 36 9.19 -5.77 -1.47
N GLY A 37 9.10 -5.11 -2.63
CA GLY A 37 8.41 -5.60 -3.81
C GLY A 37 6.88 -5.68 -3.66
N LEU A 38 6.28 -4.94 -2.72
CA LEU A 38 4.84 -4.96 -2.46
C LEU A 38 4.06 -4.02 -3.39
N ILE A 39 4.72 -3.00 -3.91
CA ILE A 39 4.13 -2.02 -4.84
C ILE A 39 5.09 -1.81 -6.01
N THR A 40 4.59 -1.29 -7.12
CA THR A 40 5.37 -1.17 -8.36
C THR A 40 6.24 0.09 -8.45
N GLN A 41 6.04 1.11 -7.61
CA GLN A 41 6.82 2.36 -7.60
C GLN A 41 7.15 2.81 -6.16
N ASP A 42 8.22 3.59 -5.98
CA ASP A 42 8.69 4.01 -4.65
C ASP A 42 7.80 5.04 -3.97
N ASP A 43 6.99 5.74 -4.76
CA ASP A 43 5.94 6.65 -4.34
C ASP A 43 4.53 6.03 -4.45
N GLY A 44 4.40 4.73 -4.72
CA GLY A 44 3.10 4.09 -4.91
C GLY A 44 3.04 3.17 -6.13
N GLY A 45 2.16 3.49 -7.07
CA GLY A 45 1.82 2.65 -8.22
C GLY A 45 0.74 1.62 -7.88
N TYR A 46 0.92 0.42 -8.38
CA TYR A 46 -0.02 -0.70 -8.23
C TYR A 46 0.49 -1.69 -7.19
N LEU A 47 -0.41 -2.50 -6.64
CA LEU A 47 -0.01 -3.66 -5.86
C LEU A 47 0.60 -4.72 -6.79
N THR A 48 1.67 -5.36 -6.32
CA THR A 48 2.12 -6.64 -6.88
C THR A 48 1.26 -7.78 -6.33
N ASP A 49 1.43 -9.00 -6.83
CA ASP A 49 0.74 -10.18 -6.28
C ASP A 49 1.04 -10.39 -4.78
N LEU A 50 2.29 -10.15 -4.38
CA LEU A 50 2.68 -10.19 -2.96
C LEU A 50 2.07 -9.03 -2.18
N GLY A 51 2.06 -7.84 -2.78
CA GLY A 51 1.40 -6.66 -2.24
C GLY A 51 -0.08 -6.87 -1.94
N ARG A 52 -0.79 -7.52 -2.87
CA ARG A 52 -2.22 -7.83 -2.75
C ARG A 52 -2.49 -8.72 -1.55
N LYS A 53 -1.79 -9.84 -1.42
CA LYS A 53 -1.93 -10.74 -0.26
C LYS A 53 -1.62 -10.02 1.05
N ALA A 54 -0.57 -9.18 1.07
CA ALA A 54 -0.24 -8.38 2.25
C ALA A 54 -1.33 -7.35 2.58
N ALA A 55 -1.93 -6.72 1.59
CA ALA A 55 -3.02 -5.76 1.75
C ALA A 55 -4.29 -6.45 2.27
N GLU A 56 -4.67 -7.61 1.73
CA GLU A 56 -5.77 -8.47 2.22
C GLU A 56 -5.60 -8.76 3.71
N HIS A 57 -4.47 -9.37 4.10
CA HIS A 57 -4.20 -9.68 5.51
C HIS A 57 -4.21 -8.44 6.42
N THR A 58 -3.75 -7.29 5.91
CA THR A 58 -3.75 -6.03 6.68
C THR A 58 -5.18 -5.52 6.87
N GLN A 59 -6.04 -5.61 5.85
CA GLN A 59 -7.45 -5.18 5.94
C GLN A 59 -8.29 -6.11 6.80
N ASP A 60 -8.04 -7.42 6.73
CA ASP A 60 -8.66 -8.42 7.61
C ASP A 60 -8.30 -8.15 9.07
N LEU A 61 -7.01 -7.97 9.36
CA LEU A 61 -6.54 -7.64 10.71
C LEU A 61 -7.16 -6.34 11.22
N LYS A 62 -7.28 -5.31 10.37
CA LYS A 62 -7.94 -4.05 10.72
C LYS A 62 -9.40 -4.27 11.10
N THR A 63 -10.10 -5.21 10.45
CA THR A 63 -11.50 -5.53 10.75
C THR A 63 -11.63 -6.25 12.09
N ILE A 64 -10.69 -7.13 12.44
CA ILE A 64 -10.66 -7.83 13.73
C ILE A 64 -10.36 -6.89 14.90
N LEU A 65 -9.47 -5.93 14.70
CA LEU A 65 -9.04 -4.99 15.75
C LEU A 65 -9.97 -3.78 15.95
N LYS A 66 -11.03 -3.67 15.17
CA LYS A 66 -12.07 -2.64 15.32
C LYS A 66 -13.08 -3.04 16.38
#